data_AF-A0A485LT42-F1
#
_entry.id   AF-A0A485LT42-F1
#
_cell.length_a   1.000
_cell.length_b   1.000
_cell.length_c   1.000
_cell.angle_alpha   90.00
_cell.angle_beta   90.00
_cell.angle_gamma   90.00
#
_symmetry.space_group_name_H-M   'P 1'
#
loop_
_entity.id
_entity.type
_entity.pdbx_description
1 polymer ?
#
loop_
_entity_poly.entity_id
_entity_poly.type
_entity_poly.pdbx_seq_one_letter_code
_entity_poly.pdbx_strand_id
1 'polypeptide(L)'
;MPGGGTVSYVTQFIYHYTDHVTEREEGGAPDTNGTIRLGLAFQLKHCIGLEVLAAREQLNSSRVLGRFQVHPSIVVLGPRNFRTKLPMFSLLIRFADRLLHYNFVDSLLNNLFGIQTRGGCSCAAPYSHRLLRISDRTNEAFTHAITQDHLQILRPGYPRMSFPYIIDDTKVD
;
A
#
# COMPACT_ATOMS: atom_id res chain seq x y z
N MET A 1 -13.67 1.67 23.54
CA MET A 1 -13.57 1.92 24.99
C MET A 1 -12.24 2.63 25.21
N PRO A 2 -12.20 3.83 25.84
CA PRO A 2 -10.93 4.42 26.23
C PRO A 2 -10.23 3.53 27.28
N GLY A 3 -8.91 3.41 27.18
CA GLY A 3 -8.08 2.49 27.98
C GLY A 3 -7.77 3.03 29.40
N GLY A 4 -6.92 2.32 30.15
CA GLY A 4 -6.43 2.82 31.44
C GLY A 4 -5.71 4.17 31.31
N GLY A 5 -5.67 5.00 32.36
CA GLY A 5 -4.96 6.30 32.30
C GLY A 5 -5.73 7.45 31.66
N THR A 6 -6.86 7.22 30.97
CA THR A 6 -7.72 8.30 30.46
C THR A 6 -8.73 8.81 31.50
N VAL A 7 -8.89 8.08 32.61
CA VAL A 7 -9.87 8.32 33.66
C VAL A 7 -9.14 8.87 34.87
N SER A 8 -9.44 10.11 35.26
CA SER A 8 -8.86 10.77 36.42
C SER A 8 -9.49 10.27 37.73
N TYR A 9 -10.78 9.94 37.72
CA TYR A 9 -11.48 9.36 38.87
C TYR A 9 -12.70 8.53 38.44
N VAL A 10 -12.93 7.39 39.09
CA VAL A 10 -14.06 6.51 38.81
C VAL A 10 -14.71 5.99 40.09
N THR A 11 -16.04 5.98 40.10
CA THR A 11 -16.87 5.29 41.09
C THR A 11 -17.88 4.39 40.37
N GLN A 12 -18.71 3.68 41.11
CA GLN A 12 -19.77 2.85 40.54
C GLN A 12 -20.74 3.65 39.63
N PHE A 13 -20.90 4.95 39.86
CA PHE A 13 -21.88 5.79 39.15
C PHE A 13 -21.28 6.98 38.43
N ILE A 14 -19.98 7.25 38.60
CA ILE A 14 -19.33 8.47 38.12
C ILE A 14 -18.02 8.13 37.41
N TYR A 15 -17.82 8.75 36.25
CA TYR A 15 -16.59 8.66 35.47
C TYR A 15 -16.10 10.08 35.18
N HIS A 16 -14.98 10.46 35.78
CA HIS A 16 -14.26 11.69 35.44
C HIS A 16 -13.09 11.31 34.55
N TYR A 17 -13.10 11.84 33.33
CA TYR A 17 -11.96 11.72 32.42
C TYR A 17 -10.96 12.84 32.69
N THR A 18 -9.68 12.62 32.39
CA THR A 18 -8.67 13.70 32.37
C THR A 18 -9.12 14.84 31.46
N ASP A 19 -8.92 16.11 31.77
CA ASP A 19 -9.28 17.22 30.87
C ASP A 19 -8.27 17.39 29.71
N HIS A 20 -7.14 16.70 29.78
CA HIS A 20 -6.13 16.70 28.72
C HIS A 20 -6.55 15.79 27.56
N VAL A 21 -6.95 16.40 26.44
CA VAL A 21 -7.40 15.68 25.24
C VAL A 21 -6.38 14.67 24.75
N THR A 22 -5.08 15.00 24.79
CA THR A 22 -4.00 14.09 24.36
C THR A 22 -3.92 12.82 25.19
N GLU A 23 -4.09 12.92 26.50
CA GLU A 23 -4.09 11.77 27.40
C GLU A 23 -5.32 10.87 27.19
N ARG A 24 -6.44 11.44 26.72
CA ARG A 24 -7.63 10.64 26.35
C ARG A 24 -7.40 9.78 25.11
N GLU A 25 -6.52 10.20 24.21
CA GLU A 25 -6.16 9.46 23.00
C GLU A 25 -5.10 8.37 23.27
N GLU A 26 -4.40 8.43 24.42
CA GLU A 26 -3.34 7.50 24.82
C GLU A 26 -3.80 6.57 25.96
N GLY A 27 -4.94 5.90 25.74
CA GLY A 27 -5.49 4.97 26.71
C GLY A 27 -4.67 3.69 26.86
N GLY A 28 -4.16 3.44 28.06
CA GLY A 28 -3.42 2.27 28.48
C GLY A 28 -2.01 2.63 28.93
N ALA A 29 -1.15 1.62 29.06
CA ALA A 29 0.28 1.88 29.13
C ALA A 29 0.74 2.35 27.74
N PRO A 30 1.38 3.52 27.62
CA PRO A 30 1.81 4.06 26.34
C PRO A 30 2.91 3.20 25.71
N ASP A 31 2.93 3.09 24.37
CA ASP A 31 4.04 2.46 23.64
C ASP A 31 5.27 3.38 23.63
N THR A 32 5.87 3.55 24.80
CA THR A 32 7.00 4.47 25.03
C THR A 32 8.16 4.14 24.11
N ASN A 33 8.46 2.84 23.92
CA ASN A 33 9.52 2.40 23.03
C ASN A 33 9.18 2.70 21.56
N GLY A 34 7.93 2.52 21.14
CA GLY A 34 7.45 2.92 19.82
C GLY A 34 7.58 4.41 19.58
N THR A 35 7.22 5.24 20.55
CA THR A 35 7.35 6.71 20.49
C THR A 35 8.81 7.15 20.36
N ILE A 36 9.73 6.56 21.13
CA ILE A 36 11.17 6.83 21.00
C ILE A 36 11.67 6.45 19.61
N ARG A 37 11.33 5.25 19.11
CA ARG A 37 11.71 4.79 17.77
C ARG A 37 11.15 5.69 16.67
N LEU A 38 9.92 6.16 16.82
CA LEU A 38 9.29 7.10 15.90
C LEU A 38 10.08 8.41 15.86
N GLY A 39 10.39 8.98 17.03
CA GLY A 39 11.22 10.19 17.14
C GLY A 39 12.56 10.06 16.42
N LEU A 40 13.26 8.94 16.63
CA LEU A 40 14.53 8.64 15.94
C LEU A 40 14.35 8.50 14.42
N ALA A 41 13.27 7.86 13.95
CA ALA A 41 12.98 7.74 12.52
C ALA A 41 12.70 9.11 11.87
N PHE A 42 11.98 10.00 12.56
CA PHE A 42 11.77 11.38 12.10
C PHE A 42 13.06 12.19 12.10
N GLN A 43 13.90 12.05 13.13
CA GLN A 43 15.19 12.71 13.20
C GLN A 43 16.11 12.27 12.06
N LEU A 44 16.22 10.97 11.79
CA LEU A 44 16.99 10.43 10.66
C LEU A 44 16.47 10.98 9.33
N LYS A 45 15.14 10.95 9.11
CA LYS A 45 14.51 11.51 7.91
C LYS A 45 14.84 13.00 7.75
N HIS A 46 14.85 13.76 8.84
CA HIS A 46 15.21 15.18 8.82
C HIS A 46 16.69 15.39 8.48
N CYS A 47 17.60 14.59 9.06
CA CYS A 47 19.03 14.64 8.75
C CYS A 47 19.35 14.33 7.28
N ILE A 48 18.59 13.43 6.63
CA ILE A 48 18.76 13.15 5.19
C ILE A 48 18.26 14.32 4.34
N GLY A 49 17.20 15.00 4.77
CA GLY A 49 16.60 16.15 4.08
C GLY A 49 15.53 15.76 3.06
N LEU A 50 14.40 16.47 3.08
CA LEU A 50 13.24 16.16 2.25
C LEU A 50 13.52 16.28 0.74
N GLU A 51 14.37 17.24 0.35
CA GLU A 51 14.73 17.45 -1.05
C GLU A 51 15.51 16.27 -1.62
N VAL A 52 16.45 15.72 -0.84
CA VAL A 52 17.23 14.52 -1.22
C VAL A 52 16.31 13.31 -1.37
N LEU A 53 15.40 13.11 -0.42
CA LEU A 53 14.42 12.02 -0.48
C LEU A 53 13.52 12.15 -1.72
N ALA A 54 12.95 13.34 -1.96
CA ALA A 54 12.07 13.59 -3.09
C ALA A 54 12.81 13.41 -4.43
N ALA A 55 14.03 13.93 -4.56
CA ALA A 55 14.84 13.76 -5.75
C ALA A 55 15.16 12.28 -6.03
N ARG A 56 15.49 11.51 -4.99
CA ARG A 56 15.76 10.07 -5.11
C ARG A 56 14.52 9.27 -5.52
N GLU A 57 13.37 9.56 -4.91
CA GLU A 57 12.10 8.92 -5.27
C GLU A 57 11.65 9.29 -6.69
N GLN A 58 11.84 10.54 -7.12
CA GLN A 58 11.55 10.98 -8.48
C GLN A 58 12.48 10.30 -9.50
N LEU A 59 13.76 10.12 -9.17
CA LEU A 59 14.71 9.38 -9.99
C LEU A 59 14.27 7.93 -10.17
N ASN A 60 13.98 7.22 -9.07
CA ASN A 60 13.49 5.84 -9.11
C ASN A 60 12.19 5.74 -9.93
N SER A 61 11.24 6.64 -9.68
CA SER A 61 9.97 6.68 -10.39
C SER A 61 10.16 6.85 -11.91
N SER A 62 11.04 7.78 -12.31
CA SER A 62 11.32 8.06 -13.73
C SER A 62 12.01 6.88 -14.41
N ARG A 63 12.97 6.23 -13.74
CA ARG A 63 13.68 5.05 -14.27
C ARG A 63 12.72 3.87 -14.51
N VAL A 64 11.98 3.49 -13.47
CA VAL A 64 11.04 2.36 -13.52
C VAL A 64 9.96 2.60 -14.56
N LEU A 65 9.37 3.80 -14.57
CA LEU A 65 8.34 4.15 -15.54
C LEU A 65 8.88 4.10 -16.97
N GLY A 66 10.08 4.64 -17.21
CA GLY A 66 10.72 4.61 -18.52
C GLY A 66 10.89 3.18 -19.05
N ARG A 67 11.23 2.23 -18.18
CA ARG A 67 11.32 0.80 -18.55
C ARG A 67 9.96 0.17 -18.77
N PHE A 68 9.01 0.38 -17.86
CA PHE A 68 7.67 -0.23 -17.96
C PHE A 68 6.86 0.28 -19.16
N GLN A 69 6.97 1.55 -19.53
CA GLN A 69 6.22 2.13 -20.65
C GLN A 69 6.69 1.63 -22.01
N VAL A 70 7.95 1.20 -22.13
CA VAL A 70 8.51 0.69 -23.39
C VAL A 70 8.12 -0.76 -23.63
N HIS A 71 7.79 -1.53 -22.57
CA HIS A 71 7.46 -2.94 -22.71
C HIS A 71 5.97 -3.15 -23.05
N PRO A 72 5.62 -3.73 -24.22
CA PRO A 72 4.23 -3.81 -24.69
C PRO A 72 3.32 -4.69 -23.82
N SER A 73 3.91 -5.68 -23.14
CA SER A 73 3.17 -6.55 -22.23
C SER A 73 2.90 -5.93 -20.85
N ILE A 74 3.48 -4.79 -20.51
CA ILE A 74 3.30 -4.17 -19.19
C ILE A 74 2.30 -3.02 -19.32
N VAL A 75 1.22 -3.08 -18.54
CA VAL A 75 0.25 -2.00 -18.44
C VAL A 75 0.36 -1.39 -17.05
N VAL A 76 0.88 -0.16 -16.97
CA VAL A 76 0.92 0.60 -15.72
C VAL A 76 -0.44 1.26 -15.48
N LEU A 77 -1.04 0.99 -14.33
CA LEU A 77 -2.32 1.54 -13.93
C LEU A 77 -2.18 2.95 -13.32
N GLY A 78 -3.17 3.80 -13.62
CA GLY A 78 -3.28 5.16 -13.12
C GLY A 78 -2.86 6.23 -14.14
N PRO A 79 -2.70 7.49 -13.70
CA PRO A 79 -2.37 8.61 -14.58
C PRO A 79 -1.02 8.41 -15.29
N ARG A 80 -0.92 8.85 -16.54
CA ARG A 80 0.33 8.80 -17.33
C ARG A 80 1.30 9.95 -17.06
N ASN A 81 0.85 11.00 -16.38
CA ASN A 81 1.71 12.11 -15.97
C ASN A 81 2.24 11.82 -14.55
N PHE A 82 3.51 11.42 -14.47
CA PHE A 82 4.14 10.92 -13.24
C PHE A 82 5.04 11.95 -12.53
N ARG A 83 5.02 13.24 -12.94
CA ARG A 83 5.88 14.27 -12.34
C ARG A 83 5.71 14.47 -10.83
N THR A 84 4.58 14.04 -10.26
CA THR A 84 4.24 14.21 -8.84
C THR A 84 3.89 12.91 -8.13
N LYS A 85 4.22 11.75 -8.71
CA LYS A 85 3.81 10.45 -8.16
C LYS A 85 4.90 9.82 -7.31
N LEU A 86 4.50 9.27 -6.17
CA LEU A 86 5.34 8.36 -5.38
C LEU A 86 5.79 7.18 -6.26
N PRO A 87 6.98 6.59 -5.98
CA PRO A 87 7.56 5.52 -6.78
C PRO A 87 6.85 4.18 -6.51
N MET A 88 5.55 4.13 -6.78
CA MET A 88 4.67 2.99 -6.58
C MET A 88 3.87 2.71 -7.84
N PHE A 89 3.94 1.47 -8.29
CA PHE A 89 3.41 1.05 -9.58
C PHE A 89 2.46 -0.14 -9.40
N SER A 90 1.24 0.03 -9.89
CA SER A 90 0.26 -1.04 -10.03
C SER A 90 0.28 -1.50 -11.47
N LEU A 91 0.50 -2.79 -11.69
CA LEU A 91 0.80 -3.34 -13.01
C LEU A 91 -0.26 -4.36 -13.43
N LEU A 92 -0.53 -4.46 -14.72
CA LEU A 92 -1.13 -5.64 -15.33
C LEU A 92 -0.15 -6.20 -16.35
N ILE A 93 -0.01 -7.52 -16.36
CA ILE A 93 0.84 -8.21 -17.33
C ILE A 93 -0.05 -8.84 -18.39
N ARG A 94 0.15 -8.44 -19.63
CA ARG A 94 -0.55 -8.96 -20.80
C ARG A 94 0.21 -10.16 -21.35
N PHE A 95 -0.54 -11.20 -21.67
CA PHE A 95 -0.05 -12.34 -22.43
C PHE A 95 -1.04 -12.61 -23.57
N ALA A 96 -0.60 -12.39 -24.81
CA ALA A 96 -1.47 -12.34 -25.99
C ALA A 96 -2.66 -11.37 -25.79
N ASP A 97 -3.89 -11.86 -25.94
CA ASP A 97 -5.14 -11.12 -25.78
C ASP A 97 -5.64 -11.03 -24.33
N ARG A 98 -4.93 -11.67 -23.37
CA ARG A 98 -5.39 -11.81 -21.98
C ARG A 98 -4.47 -11.11 -20.98
N LEU A 99 -4.97 -10.98 -19.75
CA LEU A 99 -4.21 -10.50 -18.60
C LEU A 99 -3.90 -11.66 -17.68
N LEU A 100 -2.66 -11.73 -17.21
CA LEU A 100 -2.25 -12.69 -16.20
C LEU A 100 -2.84 -12.30 -14.84
N HIS A 101 -3.28 -13.31 -14.09
CA HIS A 101 -3.80 -13.09 -12.74
C HIS A 101 -2.67 -12.62 -11.80
N TYR A 102 -2.93 -11.63 -10.94
CA TYR A 102 -1.88 -11.04 -10.11
C TYR A 102 -1.19 -12.06 -9.20
N ASN A 103 -1.91 -13.03 -8.61
CA ASN A 103 -1.27 -14.08 -7.79
C ASN A 103 -0.23 -14.89 -8.57
N PHE A 104 -0.47 -15.13 -9.86
CA PHE A 104 0.49 -15.83 -10.71
C PHE A 104 1.73 -14.96 -10.93
N VAL A 105 1.54 -13.69 -11.26
CA VAL A 105 2.63 -12.72 -11.45
C VAL A 105 3.45 -12.55 -10.16
N ASP A 106 2.78 -12.34 -9.02
CA ASP A 106 3.42 -12.20 -7.70
C ASP A 106 4.23 -13.44 -7.34
N SER A 107 3.67 -14.63 -7.60
CA SER A 107 4.36 -15.89 -7.32
C SER A 107 5.61 -16.07 -8.18
N LEU A 108 5.56 -15.72 -9.46
CA LEU A 108 6.73 -15.79 -10.35
C LEU A 108 7.81 -14.78 -9.94
N LEU A 109 7.42 -13.54 -9.66
CA LEU A 109 8.33 -12.48 -9.23
C LEU A 109 9.05 -12.85 -7.93
N ASN A 110 8.31 -13.36 -6.95
CA ASN A 110 8.88 -13.78 -5.69
C ASN A 110 9.76 -15.04 -5.83
N ASN A 111 9.24 -16.10 -6.45
CA ASN A 111 9.89 -17.41 -6.41
C ASN A 111 11.07 -17.54 -7.38
N LEU A 112 11.07 -16.80 -8.49
CA LEU A 112 12.13 -16.89 -9.49
C LEU A 112 13.14 -15.74 -9.38
N PHE A 113 12.69 -14.56 -8.95
CA PHE A 113 13.52 -13.34 -8.98
C PHE A 113 13.73 -12.73 -7.60
N GLY A 114 13.08 -13.23 -6.54
CA GLY A 114 13.12 -12.64 -5.21
C GLY A 114 12.49 -11.24 -5.13
N ILE A 115 11.68 -10.86 -6.13
CA ILE A 115 11.04 -9.55 -6.20
C ILE A 115 9.72 -9.62 -5.45
N GLN A 116 9.65 -8.94 -4.32
CA GLN A 116 8.45 -8.89 -3.48
C GLN A 116 7.45 -7.87 -4.01
N THR A 117 6.23 -8.33 -4.25
CA THR A 117 5.08 -7.52 -4.66
C THR A 117 3.93 -7.69 -3.69
N ARG A 118 2.97 -6.77 -3.75
CA ARG A 118 1.70 -6.90 -3.03
C ARG A 118 0.54 -6.99 -4.01
N GLY A 119 -0.03 -8.20 -4.11
CA GLY A 119 -1.22 -8.50 -4.90
C GLY A 119 -2.52 -8.04 -4.28
N GLY A 120 -3.54 -7.91 -5.12
CA GLY A 120 -4.92 -7.64 -4.72
C GLY A 120 -5.38 -6.21 -5.02
N CYS A 121 -6.37 -5.74 -4.25
CA CYS A 121 -7.04 -4.46 -4.47
C CYS A 121 -6.55 -3.31 -3.56
N SER A 122 -5.36 -3.46 -2.95
CA SER A 122 -4.69 -2.40 -2.17
C SER A 122 -5.55 -1.75 -1.06
N CYS A 123 -6.44 -2.51 -0.40
CA CYS A 123 -7.42 -2.01 0.58
C CYS A 123 -8.37 -0.91 0.05
N ALA A 124 -8.50 -0.81 -1.29
CA ALA A 124 -9.31 0.16 -1.99
C ALA A 124 -10.11 -0.56 -3.08
N ALA A 125 -10.89 -1.58 -2.70
CA ALA A 125 -11.62 -2.44 -3.64
C ALA A 125 -12.51 -1.67 -4.63
N PRO A 126 -13.35 -0.69 -4.21
CA PRO A 126 -14.18 0.06 -5.15
C PRO A 126 -13.37 0.84 -6.19
N TYR A 127 -12.25 1.46 -5.76
CA TYR A 127 -11.35 2.15 -6.66
C TYR A 127 -10.64 1.19 -7.63
N SER A 128 -10.21 0.04 -7.13
CA SER A 128 -9.55 -1.00 -7.93
C SER A 128 -10.48 -1.55 -9.02
N HIS A 129 -11.75 -1.79 -8.70
CA HIS A 129 -12.73 -2.28 -9.67
C HIS A 129 -12.96 -1.27 -10.79
N ARG A 130 -13.04 0.02 -10.45
CA ARG A 130 -13.12 1.11 -11.43
C ARG A 130 -11.87 1.19 -12.30
N LEU A 131 -10.69 1.08 -11.70
CA LEU A 131 -9.40 1.13 -12.40
C LEU A 131 -9.23 -0.04 -13.37
N LEU A 132 -9.74 -1.22 -13.00
CA LEU A 132 -9.77 -2.43 -13.81
C LEU A 132 -10.94 -2.46 -14.81
N ARG A 133 -11.81 -1.43 -14.81
CA ARG A 133 -13.01 -1.35 -15.66
C ARG A 133 -13.95 -2.56 -15.51
N ILE A 134 -14.09 -3.05 -14.29
CA ILE A 134 -15.00 -4.16 -13.98
C ILE A 134 -16.43 -3.62 -13.99
N SER A 135 -17.29 -4.21 -14.83
CA SER A 135 -18.70 -3.84 -14.90
C SER A 135 -19.47 -4.32 -13.66
N ASP A 136 -20.62 -3.71 -13.37
CA ASP A 136 -21.46 -4.13 -12.24
C ASP A 136 -21.90 -5.58 -12.36
N ARG A 137 -22.29 -6.00 -13.57
CA ARG A 137 -22.59 -7.41 -13.87
C ARG A 137 -21.42 -8.35 -13.55
N THR A 138 -20.19 -7.93 -13.88
CA THR A 138 -18.99 -8.71 -13.55
C THR A 138 -18.70 -8.70 -12.05
N ASN A 139 -18.94 -7.59 -11.36
CA ASN A 139 -18.82 -7.51 -9.90
C ASN A 139 -19.81 -8.42 -9.19
N GLU A 140 -21.06 -8.49 -9.66
CA GLU A 140 -22.06 -9.43 -9.14
C GLU A 140 -21.60 -10.88 -9.32
N ALA A 141 -21.10 -11.23 -10.51
CA ALA A 141 -20.55 -12.56 -10.78
C ALA A 141 -19.36 -12.89 -9.86
N PHE A 142 -18.42 -11.95 -9.67
CA PHE A 142 -17.34 -12.12 -8.72
C PHE A 142 -17.85 -12.28 -7.29
N THR A 143 -18.83 -11.48 -6.87
CA THR A 143 -19.41 -11.55 -5.53
C THR A 143 -20.04 -12.89 -5.27
N HIS A 144 -20.83 -13.39 -6.22
CA HIS A 144 -21.42 -14.73 -6.15
C HIS A 144 -20.32 -15.80 -6.03
N ALA A 145 -19.35 -15.80 -6.95
CA ALA A 145 -18.29 -16.81 -6.96
C ALA A 145 -17.42 -16.79 -5.69
N ILE A 146 -17.16 -15.62 -5.12
CA ILE A 146 -16.33 -15.47 -3.92
C ILE A 146 -17.10 -15.87 -2.64
N THR A 147 -18.39 -15.53 -2.55
CA THR A 147 -19.19 -15.70 -1.33
C THR A 147 -19.93 -17.03 -1.28
N GLN A 148 -20.49 -17.47 -2.41
CA GLN A 148 -21.30 -18.70 -2.51
C GLN A 148 -20.44 -19.89 -2.94
N ASP A 149 -19.64 -19.73 -4.00
CA ASP A 149 -18.83 -20.84 -4.54
C ASP A 149 -17.45 -20.95 -3.86
N HIS A 150 -17.15 -20.05 -2.92
CA HIS A 150 -15.88 -19.97 -2.17
C HIS A 150 -14.61 -19.88 -3.05
N LEU A 151 -14.74 -19.37 -4.28
CA LEU A 151 -13.66 -19.22 -5.25
C LEU A 151 -12.84 -17.95 -5.01
N GLN A 152 -12.08 -17.91 -3.90
CA GLN A 152 -11.26 -16.75 -3.52
C GLN A 152 -10.22 -16.36 -4.60
N ILE A 153 -9.80 -17.32 -5.43
CA ILE A 153 -8.84 -17.10 -6.52
C ILE A 153 -9.36 -16.12 -7.59
N LEU A 154 -10.67 -15.91 -7.69
CA LEU A 154 -11.28 -15.01 -8.67
C LEU A 154 -11.33 -13.55 -8.20
N ARG A 155 -10.87 -13.24 -6.98
CA ARG A 155 -10.80 -11.87 -6.49
C ARG A 155 -10.00 -11.01 -7.47
N PRO A 156 -10.54 -9.89 -7.99
CA PRO A 156 -9.78 -9.04 -8.90
C PRO A 156 -8.66 -8.28 -8.16
N GLY A 157 -7.62 -7.93 -8.90
CA GLY A 157 -6.48 -7.20 -8.35
C GLY A 157 -5.34 -7.03 -9.34
N TYR A 158 -4.24 -6.47 -8.84
CA TYR A 158 -3.02 -6.24 -9.59
C TYR A 158 -1.80 -6.38 -8.67
N PRO A 159 -0.65 -6.83 -9.17
CA PRO A 159 0.63 -6.67 -8.47
C PRO A 159 0.92 -5.18 -8.25
N ARG A 160 1.37 -4.84 -7.04
CA ARG A 160 1.90 -3.52 -6.71
C ARG A 160 3.35 -3.61 -6.25
N MET A 161 4.20 -2.77 -6.83
CA MET A 161 5.61 -2.60 -6.47
C MET A 161 5.87 -1.19 -5.95
N SER A 162 6.83 -1.06 -5.03
CA SER A 162 7.28 0.21 -4.47
C SER A 162 8.80 0.31 -4.54
N PHE A 163 9.32 1.46 -4.97
CA PHE A 163 10.75 1.75 -5.13
C PHE A 163 11.16 2.93 -4.24
N PRO A 164 11.11 2.76 -2.90
CA PRO A 164 11.38 3.83 -1.94
C PRO A 164 12.83 4.34 -2.07
N TYR A 165 13.12 5.52 -1.53
CA TYR A 165 14.45 6.14 -1.66
C TYR A 165 15.63 5.26 -1.19
N ILE A 166 15.40 4.35 -0.25
CA ILE A 166 16.42 3.46 0.34
C ILE A 166 16.88 2.34 -0.62
N ILE A 167 16.14 2.07 -1.69
CA ILE A 167 16.49 0.98 -2.60
C ILE A 167 17.71 1.38 -3.44
N ASP A 168 18.67 0.47 -3.57
CA ASP A 168 19.86 0.65 -4.41
C ASP A 168 19.51 0.60 -5.90
N ASP A 169 20.34 1.24 -6.74
CA ASP A 169 20.10 1.28 -8.19
C ASP A 169 20.11 -0.12 -8.83
N THR A 170 20.92 -1.04 -8.32
CA THR A 170 21.02 -2.41 -8.85
C THR A 170 19.73 -3.22 -8.66
N LYS A 171 18.94 -2.93 -7.62
CA LYS A 171 17.61 -3.53 -7.40
C LYS A 171 16.50 -2.79 -8.14
N VAL A 172 16.72 -1.54 -8.54
CA VAL A 172 15.76 -0.77 -9.36
C VAL A 172 15.81 -1.24 -10.81
N ASP A 173 17.01 -1.53 -11.31
CA ASP A 173 17.26 -1.94 -12.70
C ASP A 173 16.81 -3.37 -13.04
#